data_AF-A0A8D2PBR5-F1
#
_entry.id   AF-A0A8D2PBR5-F1
#
_cell.length_a   1.000
_cell.length_b   1.000
_cell.length_c   1.000
_cell.angle_alpha   90.00
_cell.angle_beta   90.00
_cell.angle_gamma   90.00
#
_symmetry.space_group_name_H-M   'P 1'
#
loop_
_entity.id
_entity.type
_entity.pdbx_description
1 polymer ?
#
loop_
_entity_poly.entity_id
_entity_poly.type
_entity_poly.pdbx_seq_one_letter_code
_entity_poly.pdbx_strand_id
1 'polypeptide(L)'
;MGRHVFKFIPQPPSTWPAGPQPPHTSAICPLEPVDLGISEQQTPLEQPPSSLELGEDEEVTSPPDPDVPYPDLAPVVFFCLKQTTSPRSWCIKMVMMVILLNCVTLGMYQPCEDMDCLSDRCKILQVFDDFIFIFFAMEMVLKMVALGIFGKKCYLGDTWNRLDFFIVMAGMVEYSLDLQNINLSAIRTVRVLRPLKAINRVPSMRILVNLLLDTLPMLGNVLLLCFFVFFIFGIIGVQLWAGLLRNRCFMEENFTVQGDIILPPYYQPEEDDEMPFICSLSGDNGIMGCHEIPPLKERGHECCLDKDDYYYYNSVRQEFNISGMCVNWNQYYNVCRTGNANPHKGAINFDNIGYAWIVIFQVITLEGWVEIMYYVMDAHSFYNFIYFILLIIVGSFFMINLCLVVIATQFSETKQREHQLMQEQRARYLSSSTVASYMEPGDCYEEIFQYISGPLRALLPKQLLPDLKREAKRVELQ
;
A
#
# COMPACT_ATOMS: atom_id res chain seq x y z
N MET A 1 -18.22 14.01 -34.47
CA MET A 1 -18.60 14.94 -33.38
C MET A 1 -17.37 15.07 -32.50
N GLY A 2 -16.55 16.10 -32.78
CA GLY A 2 -15.13 16.15 -32.40
C GLY A 2 -14.88 16.56 -30.95
N ARG A 3 -13.79 16.05 -30.37
CA ARG A 3 -13.27 16.39 -29.03
C ARG A 3 -13.00 17.90 -28.93
N HIS A 4 -13.79 18.60 -28.12
CA HIS A 4 -13.41 19.92 -27.60
C HIS A 4 -12.46 19.71 -26.43
N VAL A 5 -11.17 19.99 -26.66
CA VAL A 5 -10.15 20.15 -25.63
C VAL A 5 -10.40 21.49 -24.93
N PHE A 6 -10.85 21.46 -23.68
CA PHE A 6 -10.87 22.66 -22.83
C PHE A 6 -9.43 22.99 -22.40
N LYS A 7 -8.75 23.86 -23.16
CA LYS A 7 -7.57 24.59 -22.67
C LYS A 7 -8.05 25.79 -21.85
N PHE A 8 -7.78 25.79 -20.55
CA PHE A 8 -7.86 26.99 -19.73
C PHE A 8 -6.66 27.90 -20.06
N ILE A 9 -6.92 29.06 -20.64
CA ILE A 9 -5.95 30.15 -20.81
C ILE A 9 -6.42 31.31 -19.92
N PRO A 10 -5.59 31.85 -19.01
CA PRO A 10 -5.95 32.99 -18.19
C PRO A 10 -5.81 34.30 -18.99
N GLN A 11 -6.85 35.14 -18.99
CA GLN A 11 -6.80 36.48 -19.60
C GLN A 11 -6.10 37.50 -18.67
N PRO A 12 -5.35 38.48 -19.22
CA PRO A 12 -4.71 39.55 -18.45
C PRO A 12 -5.64 40.77 -18.24
N PRO A 13 -5.37 41.66 -17.27
CA PRO A 13 -6.23 42.80 -16.97
C PRO A 13 -5.87 44.03 -17.83
N SER A 14 -6.88 44.68 -18.42
CA SER A 14 -6.76 45.97 -19.10
C SER A 14 -7.19 47.12 -18.19
N THR A 15 -6.34 48.14 -18.11
CA THR A 15 -6.46 49.39 -17.35
C THR A 15 -7.12 50.54 -18.13
N TRP A 16 -7.43 51.63 -17.40
CA TRP A 16 -7.63 53.05 -17.76
C TRP A 16 -9.06 53.62 -17.71
N PRO A 17 -9.28 54.93 -17.38
CA PRO A 17 -8.59 55.84 -16.45
C PRO A 17 -9.54 56.56 -15.43
N ALA A 18 -8.94 57.26 -14.46
CA ALA A 18 -9.54 57.99 -13.33
C ALA A 18 -10.11 59.39 -13.70
N GLY A 19 -11.21 59.82 -13.05
CA GLY A 19 -11.25 60.84 -11.98
C GLY A 19 -12.47 61.79 -12.14
N PRO A 20 -12.85 62.65 -11.16
CA PRO A 20 -12.09 63.09 -9.98
C PRO A 20 -12.82 62.97 -8.60
N GLN A 21 -12.03 62.70 -7.56
CA GLN A 21 -12.27 63.02 -6.12
C GLN A 21 -12.02 64.53 -5.85
N PRO A 22 -12.17 65.15 -4.64
CA PRO A 22 -12.09 64.64 -3.25
C PRO A 22 -13.06 65.40 -2.28
N PRO A 23 -12.84 65.60 -0.95
CA PRO A 23 -11.81 65.15 0.00
C PRO A 23 -12.43 64.52 1.29
N HIS A 24 -11.73 63.80 2.15
CA HIS A 24 -10.71 64.31 3.07
C HIS A 24 -9.94 63.19 3.79
N THR A 25 -8.61 63.40 3.86
CA THR A 25 -7.68 63.16 4.99
C THR A 25 -7.39 61.74 5.51
N SER A 26 -6.33 61.17 4.96
CA SER A 26 -5.09 60.67 5.61
C SER A 26 -5.07 60.42 7.12
N ALA A 27 -4.74 59.19 7.55
CA ALA A 27 -3.39 58.79 8.00
C ALA A 27 -3.38 57.45 8.78
N ILE A 28 -2.53 56.52 8.31
CA ILE A 28 -1.55 55.67 9.05
C ILE A 28 -2.04 54.82 10.26
N CYS A 29 -1.89 53.49 10.14
CA CYS A 29 -2.06 52.44 11.18
C CYS A 29 -1.06 52.57 12.35
N PRO A 30 -1.33 51.98 13.55
CA PRO A 30 -0.89 50.59 13.82
C PRO A 30 -1.72 49.73 14.82
N LEU A 31 -1.47 48.41 14.71
CA LEU A 31 -1.62 47.22 15.60
C LEU A 31 -2.19 47.31 17.05
N GLU A 32 -3.20 46.44 17.30
CA GLU A 32 -3.47 45.51 18.46
C GLU A 32 -3.46 46.01 19.93
N PRO A 33 -3.98 45.29 20.96
CA PRO A 33 -4.94 44.14 21.03
C PRO A 33 -5.98 44.29 22.21
N VAL A 34 -6.70 43.19 22.54
CA VAL A 34 -7.17 42.79 23.92
C VAL A 34 -8.60 43.15 24.43
N ASP A 35 -9.34 42.05 24.67
CA ASP A 35 -10.26 41.64 25.78
C ASP A 35 -11.68 42.16 26.07
N LEU A 36 -12.46 41.14 26.50
CA LEU A 36 -13.51 41.07 27.56
C LEU A 36 -14.77 41.90 27.31
N GLY A 37 -15.91 41.27 26.96
CA GLY A 37 -16.73 40.47 27.86
C GLY A 37 -17.88 41.37 28.37
N ILE A 38 -19.16 41.04 28.14
CA ILE A 38 -20.04 40.43 29.14
C ILE A 38 -21.46 40.28 28.53
N SER A 39 -22.13 39.21 28.97
CA SER A 39 -23.52 38.80 28.87
C SER A 39 -24.61 39.84 28.63
N GLU A 40 -25.66 39.43 27.92
CA GLU A 40 -27.04 39.59 28.42
C GLU A 40 -27.95 38.46 27.91
N GLN A 41 -28.79 37.98 28.81
CA GLN A 41 -29.67 36.83 28.69
C GLN A 41 -31.11 37.33 28.75
N GLN A 42 -31.94 37.03 27.75
CA GLN A 42 -33.39 36.84 27.92
C GLN A 42 -34.10 36.32 26.64
N THR A 43 -34.53 35.07 26.72
CA THR A 43 -35.73 34.44 26.09
C THR A 43 -37.04 35.12 26.53
N PRO A 44 -38.28 34.75 26.07
CA PRO A 44 -38.72 33.70 25.11
C PRO A 44 -39.88 34.12 24.13
N LEU A 45 -40.31 33.12 23.33
CA LEU A 45 -41.64 32.80 22.75
C LEU A 45 -41.63 32.73 21.20
N GLU A 46 -42.20 31.76 20.48
CA GLU A 46 -42.74 30.40 20.69
C GLU A 46 -43.20 29.92 19.29
N GLN A 47 -42.85 28.69 18.85
CA GLN A 47 -43.79 27.66 18.32
C GLN A 47 -43.08 26.48 17.60
N PRO A 48 -43.66 25.24 17.64
CA PRO A 48 -43.08 23.97 17.18
C PRO A 48 -43.79 23.49 15.85
N PRO A 49 -43.76 22.21 15.36
CA PRO A 49 -43.10 20.98 15.86
C PRO A 49 -42.44 20.01 14.82
N SER A 50 -41.66 19.07 15.40
CA SER A 50 -41.54 17.61 15.13
C SER A 50 -40.93 17.00 13.83
N SER A 51 -39.81 16.28 14.02
CA SER A 51 -39.44 15.00 13.36
C SER A 51 -38.73 14.12 14.41
N LEU A 52 -39.42 13.13 14.99
CA LEU A 52 -39.34 11.68 14.67
C LEU A 52 -38.03 11.02 15.11
N GLU A 53 -38.16 10.26 16.20
CA GLU A 53 -37.16 9.56 17.00
C GLU A 53 -36.50 8.36 16.30
N LEU A 54 -35.21 8.16 16.58
CA LEU A 54 -34.58 6.83 16.62
C LEU A 54 -33.76 6.79 17.92
N GLY A 55 -34.04 5.80 18.77
CA GLY A 55 -33.64 5.75 20.17
C GLY A 55 -32.13 5.83 20.42
N GLU A 56 -31.78 6.67 21.39
CA GLU A 56 -30.50 6.68 22.08
C GLU A 56 -30.46 5.47 23.04
N ASP A 57 -29.57 4.52 22.77
CA ASP A 57 -29.20 3.50 23.76
C ASP A 57 -28.52 4.19 24.94
N GLU A 58 -28.99 3.87 26.15
CA GLU A 58 -28.50 4.41 27.42
C GLU A 58 -26.97 4.34 27.55
N GLU A 59 -26.36 5.52 27.50
CA GLU A 59 -24.99 5.73 27.92
C GLU A 59 -24.93 5.58 29.45
N VAL A 60 -24.49 4.41 29.94
CA VAL A 60 -24.17 4.19 31.36
C VAL A 60 -22.90 4.98 31.69
N THR A 61 -23.06 6.28 31.88
CA THR A 61 -22.01 7.21 32.30
C THR A 61 -21.95 7.23 33.83
N SER A 62 -21.42 6.17 34.44
CA SER A 62 -20.86 6.28 35.79
C SER A 62 -19.44 6.85 35.69
N PRO A 63 -19.05 7.85 36.51
CA PRO A 63 -17.71 8.40 36.46
C PRO A 63 -16.68 7.31 36.79
N PRO A 64 -15.50 7.28 36.13
CA PRO A 64 -14.48 6.30 36.44
C PRO A 64 -13.86 6.64 37.80
N ASP A 65 -13.92 5.70 38.75
CA ASP A 65 -13.18 5.76 40.00
C ASP A 65 -11.67 5.96 39.72
N PRO A 66 -11.01 6.97 40.32
CA PRO A 66 -9.64 7.34 39.98
C PRO A 66 -8.55 6.39 40.50
N ASP A 67 -8.89 5.34 41.26
CA ASP A 67 -7.93 4.50 42.00
C ASP A 67 -7.74 3.07 41.45
N VAL A 68 -8.24 2.74 40.25
CA VAL A 68 -8.11 1.38 39.69
C VAL A 68 -7.15 1.34 38.49
N PRO A 69 -6.01 0.62 38.57
CA PRO A 69 -5.09 0.47 37.45
C PRO A 69 -5.77 -0.25 36.27
N TYR A 70 -5.49 0.19 35.04
CA TYR A 70 -5.89 -0.52 33.82
C TYR A 70 -5.41 -1.98 33.88
N PRO A 71 -6.22 -2.98 33.46
CA PRO A 71 -5.75 -4.36 33.39
C PRO A 71 -4.66 -4.47 32.33
N ASP A 72 -3.41 -4.49 32.79
CA ASP A 72 -2.24 -4.79 31.96
C ASP A 72 -2.39 -6.24 31.48
N LEU A 73 -2.64 -6.41 30.19
CA LEU A 73 -2.77 -7.70 29.53
C LEU A 73 -1.39 -8.36 29.50
N ALA A 74 -1.01 -9.02 30.59
CA ALA A 74 0.32 -9.60 30.78
C ALA A 74 0.54 -10.79 29.83
N PRO A 75 1.53 -10.73 28.90
CA PRO A 75 2.01 -11.94 28.27
C PRO A 75 2.87 -12.70 29.30
N VAL A 76 2.38 -13.87 29.69
CA VAL A 76 3.03 -14.85 30.58
C VAL A 76 4.29 -15.39 29.92
N VAL A 77 5.36 -14.60 29.98
CA VAL A 77 6.73 -15.04 29.72
C VAL A 77 7.60 -14.25 30.69
N PHE A 78 8.39 -14.96 31.50
CA PHE A 78 9.17 -14.52 32.67
C PHE A 78 8.39 -14.44 34.00
N PHE A 79 8.06 -15.61 34.55
CA PHE A 79 7.67 -15.73 35.95
C PHE A 79 8.86 -15.69 36.94
N CYS A 80 10.11 -15.46 36.49
CA CYS A 80 11.23 -15.22 37.41
C CYS A 80 11.51 -13.74 37.70
N LEU A 81 10.78 -12.80 37.09
CA LEU A 81 11.03 -11.38 37.27
C LEU A 81 9.70 -10.61 37.25
N LYS A 82 9.30 -10.13 38.43
CA LYS A 82 8.17 -9.22 38.68
C LYS A 82 8.14 -8.11 37.60
N GLN A 83 6.94 -7.74 37.14
CA GLN A 83 6.65 -6.73 36.08
C GLN A 83 7.46 -5.41 36.23
N THR A 84 7.93 -5.11 37.44
CA THR A 84 8.64 -3.88 37.84
C THR A 84 10.17 -4.00 37.88
N THR A 85 10.76 -5.13 37.48
CA THR A 85 12.21 -5.33 37.56
C THR A 85 12.94 -4.59 36.42
N SER A 86 13.79 -3.63 36.81
CA SER A 86 14.70 -2.86 35.93
C SER A 86 15.38 -3.66 34.80
N PRO A 87 15.88 -4.91 35.00
CA PRO A 87 16.51 -5.68 33.92
C PRO A 87 15.59 -6.05 32.75
N ARG A 88 14.29 -6.31 32.99
CA ARG A 88 13.34 -6.66 31.92
C ARG A 88 13.04 -5.44 31.04
N SER A 89 12.79 -4.29 31.65
CA SER A 89 12.55 -3.03 30.93
C SER A 89 13.80 -2.60 30.13
N TRP A 90 14.99 -2.77 30.71
CA TRP A 90 16.25 -2.49 30.02
C TRP A 90 16.47 -3.42 28.82
N CYS A 91 16.23 -4.73 28.98
CA CYS A 91 16.33 -5.69 27.88
C CYS A 91 15.35 -5.37 26.73
N ILE A 92 14.09 -5.01 27.04
CA ILE A 92 13.10 -4.63 26.02
C ILE A 92 13.53 -3.35 25.28
N LYS A 93 14.01 -2.33 26.00
CA LYS A 93 14.52 -1.08 25.40
C LYS A 93 15.74 -1.32 24.52
N MET A 94 16.67 -2.18 24.95
CA MET A 94 17.85 -2.54 24.16
C MET A 94 17.45 -3.23 22.86
N VAL A 95 16.52 -4.19 22.89
CA VAL A 95 16.05 -4.86 21.67
C VAL A 95 15.32 -3.88 20.74
N MET A 96 14.52 -2.96 21.28
CA MET A 96 13.91 -1.89 20.49
C MET A 96 14.93 -1.00 19.79
N MET A 97 16.00 -0.61 20.49
CA MET A 97 17.09 0.13 19.87
C MET A 97 17.79 -0.66 18.77
N VAL A 98 17.99 -1.97 18.94
CA VAL A 98 18.58 -2.83 17.91
C VAL A 98 17.67 -2.95 16.67
N ILE A 99 16.35 -3.05 16.86
CA ILE A 99 15.40 -3.06 15.72
C ILE A 99 15.42 -1.72 14.99
N LEU A 100 15.42 -0.59 15.72
CA LEU A 100 15.52 0.74 15.09
C LEU A 100 16.83 0.90 14.32
N LEU A 101 17.94 0.46 14.90
CA LEU A 101 19.23 0.44 14.21
C LEU A 101 19.16 -0.40 12.93
N ASN A 102 18.50 -1.56 12.96
CA ASN A 102 18.31 -2.38 11.76
C ASN A 102 17.45 -1.71 10.70
N CYS A 103 16.40 -0.97 11.09
CA CYS A 103 15.61 -0.19 10.14
C CYS A 103 16.45 0.91 9.48
N VAL A 104 17.35 1.55 10.23
CA VAL A 104 18.27 2.57 9.70
C VAL A 104 19.30 1.93 8.75
N THR A 105 19.91 0.78 9.10
CA THR A 105 20.87 0.11 8.20
C THR A 105 20.21 -0.31 6.88
N LEU A 106 18.99 -0.84 6.95
CA LEU A 106 18.19 -1.17 5.76
C LEU A 106 17.80 0.07 4.93
N GLY A 107 17.46 1.18 5.58
CA GLY A 107 17.10 2.43 4.90
C GLY A 107 18.29 3.14 4.25
N MET A 108 19.51 2.94 4.77
CA MET A 108 20.74 3.48 4.20
C MET A 108 21.31 2.64 3.05
N TYR A 109 20.77 1.45 2.79
CA TYR A 109 21.22 0.59 1.70
C TYR A 109 20.91 1.22 0.33
N GLN A 110 21.92 1.35 -0.53
CA GLN A 110 21.78 2.00 -1.83
C GLN A 110 21.90 0.97 -2.96
N PRO A 111 20.77 0.53 -3.56
CA PRO A 111 20.75 -0.62 -4.48
C PRO A 111 21.57 -0.39 -5.76
N CYS A 112 21.77 0.86 -6.20
CA CYS A 112 22.51 1.17 -7.43
C CYS A 112 24.04 1.16 -7.26
N GLU A 113 24.55 1.36 -6.04
CA GLU A 113 25.99 1.45 -5.76
C GLU A 113 26.53 0.21 -5.05
N ASP A 114 25.68 -0.50 -4.30
CA ASP A 114 26.10 -1.59 -3.39
C ASP A 114 26.04 -2.99 -4.03
N MET A 115 25.83 -3.13 -5.35
CA MET A 115 25.73 -4.45 -6.01
C MET A 115 26.98 -5.32 -5.82
N ASP A 116 28.18 -4.71 -5.92
CA ASP A 116 29.47 -5.40 -5.75
C ASP A 116 30.14 -5.11 -4.38
N CYS A 117 29.46 -4.36 -3.51
CA CYS A 117 29.89 -3.98 -2.16
C CYS A 117 31.37 -3.52 -2.03
N LEU A 118 31.86 -2.75 -3.00
CA LEU A 118 33.25 -2.29 -3.03
C LEU A 118 33.50 -1.09 -2.09
N SER A 119 32.46 -0.29 -1.83
CA SER A 119 32.51 0.91 -0.99
C SER A 119 32.71 0.57 0.50
N ASP A 120 33.53 1.35 1.20
CA ASP A 120 33.74 1.19 2.64
C ASP A 120 32.44 1.35 3.44
N ARG A 121 31.49 2.13 2.93
CA ARG A 121 30.15 2.27 3.52
C ARG A 121 29.39 0.95 3.52
N CYS A 122 29.41 0.23 2.40
CA CYS A 122 28.74 -1.06 2.26
C CYS A 122 29.34 -2.09 3.23
N LYS A 123 30.67 -2.14 3.36
CA LYS A 123 31.36 -3.02 4.32
C LYS A 123 30.97 -2.71 5.77
N ILE A 124 30.88 -1.42 6.13
CA ILE A 124 30.45 -1.01 7.48
C ILE A 124 28.99 -1.43 7.71
N LEU A 125 28.10 -1.20 6.75
CA LEU A 125 26.70 -1.64 6.83
C LEU A 125 26.57 -3.16 7.01
N GLN A 126 27.37 -3.93 6.26
CA GLN A 126 27.39 -5.39 6.37
C GLN A 126 27.82 -5.86 7.76
N VAL A 127 28.84 -5.23 8.35
CA VAL A 127 29.27 -5.53 9.73
C VAL A 127 28.15 -5.26 10.74
N PHE A 128 27.40 -4.15 10.58
CA PHE A 128 26.24 -3.88 11.43
C PHE A 128 25.13 -4.92 11.23
N ASP A 129 24.82 -5.28 10.00
CA ASP A 129 23.79 -6.28 9.69
C ASP A 129 24.15 -7.68 10.24
N ASP A 130 25.42 -8.07 10.18
CA ASP A 130 25.94 -9.30 10.78
C ASP A 130 25.82 -9.28 12.32
N PHE A 131 26.19 -8.17 12.95
CA PHE A 131 26.04 -7.98 14.39
C PHE A 131 24.58 -8.08 14.84
N ILE A 132 23.67 -7.42 14.12
CA ILE A 132 22.23 -7.44 14.38
C ILE A 132 21.68 -8.86 14.22
N PHE A 133 22.11 -9.58 13.17
CA PHE A 133 21.71 -10.95 12.93
C PHE A 133 22.11 -11.88 14.09
N ILE A 134 23.37 -11.81 14.52
CA ILE A 134 23.89 -12.62 15.63
C ILE A 134 23.10 -12.32 16.92
N PHE A 135 22.82 -11.04 17.20
CA PHE A 135 22.02 -10.65 18.35
C PHE A 135 20.63 -11.31 18.35
N PHE A 136 19.94 -11.31 17.20
CA PHE A 136 18.63 -11.95 17.07
C PHE A 136 18.69 -13.49 17.10
N ALA A 137 19.73 -14.10 16.57
CA ALA A 137 19.94 -15.54 16.68
C ALA A 137 20.15 -15.95 18.14
N MET A 138 20.97 -15.20 18.90
CA MET A 138 21.16 -15.43 20.33
C MET A 138 19.86 -15.24 21.12
N GLU A 139 19.09 -14.20 20.83
CA GLU A 139 17.77 -13.98 21.43
C GLU A 139 16.85 -15.19 21.22
N MET A 140 16.79 -15.73 20.00
CA MET A 140 15.99 -16.91 19.67
C MET A 140 16.43 -18.14 20.47
N VAL A 141 17.74 -18.41 20.54
CA VAL A 141 18.30 -19.54 21.30
C VAL A 141 17.94 -19.42 22.78
N LEU A 142 18.08 -18.24 23.36
CA LEU A 142 17.71 -17.98 24.77
C LEU A 142 16.22 -18.26 25.02
N LYS A 143 15.33 -17.83 24.12
CA LYS A 143 13.89 -18.13 24.22
C LYS A 143 13.59 -19.61 24.10
N MET A 144 14.25 -20.32 23.18
CA MET A 144 14.05 -21.77 23.00
C MET A 144 14.50 -22.57 24.22
N VAL A 145 15.60 -22.18 24.87
CA VAL A 145 16.09 -22.81 26.09
C VAL A 145 15.15 -22.54 27.28
N ALA A 146 14.63 -21.31 27.39
CA ALA A 146 13.73 -20.96 28.49
C ALA A 146 12.34 -21.60 28.35
N LEU A 147 11.73 -21.60 27.16
CA LEU A 147 10.33 -21.99 26.94
C LEU A 147 10.15 -23.43 26.44
N GLY A 148 11.24 -24.10 26.06
CA GLY A 148 11.20 -25.37 25.35
C GLY A 148 10.80 -25.22 23.87
N ILE A 149 11.08 -26.27 23.09
CA ILE A 149 10.94 -26.24 21.62
C ILE A 149 9.53 -26.66 21.16
N PHE A 150 9.00 -27.76 21.70
CA PHE A 150 7.75 -28.38 21.22
C PHE A 150 6.69 -28.47 22.33
N GLY A 151 5.54 -27.82 22.11
CA GLY A 151 4.38 -27.83 23.02
C GLY A 151 3.44 -26.64 22.77
N LYS A 152 2.18 -26.73 23.24
CA LYS A 152 1.17 -25.65 23.06
C LYS A 152 1.53 -24.33 23.77
N LYS A 153 2.31 -24.40 24.85
CA LYS A 153 2.84 -23.24 25.60
C LYS A 153 4.35 -22.97 25.32
N CYS A 154 4.95 -23.70 24.38
CA CYS A 154 6.39 -23.59 24.07
C CYS A 154 6.65 -22.53 22.99
N TYR A 155 7.93 -22.30 22.64
CA TYR A 155 8.34 -21.26 21.70
C TYR A 155 7.60 -21.32 20.35
N LEU A 156 7.49 -22.51 19.75
CA LEU A 156 6.78 -22.72 18.48
C LEU A 156 5.24 -22.76 18.63
N GLY A 157 4.69 -22.62 19.83
CA GLY A 157 3.24 -22.51 20.04
C GLY A 157 2.69 -21.13 19.64
N ASP A 158 3.47 -20.08 19.85
CA ASP A 158 3.07 -18.68 19.60
C ASP A 158 3.35 -18.28 18.13
N THR A 159 2.34 -17.71 17.47
CA THR A 159 2.42 -17.34 16.04
C THR A 159 3.51 -16.31 15.76
N TRP A 160 3.75 -15.39 16.70
CA TRP A 160 4.76 -14.34 16.57
C TRP A 160 6.18 -14.86 16.74
N ASN A 161 6.38 -15.84 17.61
CA ASN A 161 7.66 -16.53 17.75
C ASN A 161 7.95 -17.44 16.54
N ARG A 162 6.92 -17.97 15.85
CA ARG A 162 7.11 -18.66 14.56
C ARG A 162 7.62 -17.71 13.47
N LEU A 163 7.14 -16.47 13.44
CA LEU A 163 7.63 -15.44 12.51
C LEU A 163 9.08 -15.05 12.83
N ASP A 164 9.42 -14.90 14.12
CA ASP A 164 10.81 -14.67 14.58
C ASP A 164 11.75 -15.80 14.14
N PHE A 165 11.34 -17.05 14.34
CA PHE A 165 12.06 -18.24 13.87
C PHE A 165 12.28 -18.22 12.36
N PHE A 166 11.24 -17.94 11.57
CA PHE A 166 11.33 -17.90 10.11
C PHE A 166 12.35 -16.84 9.65
N ILE A 167 12.33 -15.63 10.23
CA ILE A 167 13.26 -14.55 9.88
C ILE A 167 14.72 -14.95 10.18
N VAL A 168 14.98 -15.54 11.36
CA VAL A 168 16.34 -15.97 11.73
C VAL A 168 16.82 -17.12 10.83
N MET A 169 15.95 -18.09 10.53
CA MET A 169 16.28 -19.19 9.63
C MET A 169 16.56 -18.72 8.20
N ALA A 170 15.78 -17.79 7.67
CA ALA A 170 16.04 -17.21 6.35
C ALA A 170 17.39 -16.49 6.30
N GLY A 171 17.76 -15.75 7.36
CA GLY A 171 19.09 -15.14 7.48
C GLY A 171 20.22 -16.17 7.60
N MET A 172 20.01 -17.30 8.31
CA MET A 172 20.98 -18.39 8.35
C MET A 172 21.22 -19.00 6.97
N VAL A 173 20.17 -19.16 6.15
CA VAL A 173 20.28 -19.66 4.78
C VAL A 173 21.04 -18.66 3.91
N GLU A 174 20.73 -17.36 4.01
CA GLU A 174 21.46 -16.29 3.32
C GLU A 174 22.97 -16.33 3.63
N TYR A 175 23.34 -16.39 4.91
CA TYR A 175 24.74 -16.48 5.35
C TYR A 175 25.45 -17.75 4.84
N SER A 176 24.74 -18.88 4.83
CA SER A 176 25.29 -20.17 4.36
C SER A 176 25.54 -20.19 2.85
N LEU A 177 24.67 -19.52 2.08
CA LEU A 177 24.81 -19.40 0.63
C LEU A 177 25.96 -18.45 0.23
N ASP A 178 26.15 -17.37 0.99
CA ASP A 178 27.26 -16.44 0.79
C ASP A 178 28.61 -17.15 1.00
N LEU A 179 28.69 -18.05 1.98
CA LEU A 179 29.88 -18.88 2.23
C LEU A 179 30.23 -19.82 1.05
N GLN A 180 29.23 -20.25 0.29
CA GLN A 180 29.39 -21.10 -0.90
C GLN A 180 29.57 -20.28 -2.20
N ASN A 181 29.56 -18.95 -2.12
CA ASN A 181 29.57 -18.02 -3.26
C ASN A 181 28.38 -18.21 -4.23
N ILE A 182 27.23 -18.69 -3.72
CA ILE A 182 26.00 -18.85 -4.52
C ILE A 182 25.10 -17.64 -4.29
N ASN A 183 25.07 -16.73 -5.26
CA ASN A 183 24.34 -15.46 -5.14
C ASN A 183 22.86 -15.60 -5.56
N LEU A 184 21.98 -15.85 -4.59
CA LEU A 184 20.53 -15.74 -4.79
C LEU A 184 20.03 -14.35 -4.38
N SER A 185 19.96 -13.43 -5.34
CA SER A 185 19.52 -12.05 -5.10
C SER A 185 18.13 -11.97 -4.43
N ALA A 186 17.21 -12.89 -4.78
CA ALA A 186 15.88 -12.95 -4.19
C ALA A 186 15.88 -13.21 -2.67
N ILE A 187 16.86 -13.94 -2.14
CA ILE A 187 16.92 -14.26 -0.71
C ILE A 187 17.34 -13.03 0.11
N ARG A 188 18.16 -12.15 -0.49
CA ARG A 188 18.55 -10.86 0.10
C ARG A 188 17.35 -9.96 0.34
N THR A 189 16.24 -10.12 -0.41
CA THR A 189 15.00 -9.35 -0.19
C THR A 189 14.29 -9.75 1.12
N VAL A 190 14.51 -10.96 1.64
CA VAL A 190 13.86 -11.44 2.87
C VAL A 190 14.28 -10.63 4.11
N ARG A 191 15.44 -9.97 4.07
CA ARG A 191 15.89 -9.06 5.14
C ARG A 191 14.94 -7.88 5.38
N VAL A 192 14.10 -7.51 4.40
CA VAL A 192 13.03 -6.51 4.52
C VAL A 192 11.97 -6.91 5.55
N LEU A 193 11.88 -8.20 5.91
CA LEU A 193 10.95 -8.68 6.94
C LEU A 193 11.48 -8.48 8.37
N ARG A 194 12.77 -8.21 8.59
CA ARG A 194 13.37 -8.06 9.95
C ARG A 194 12.69 -6.96 10.80
N PRO A 195 12.31 -5.79 10.25
CA PRO A 195 11.50 -4.79 10.98
C PRO A 195 10.17 -5.31 11.53
N LEU A 196 9.56 -6.35 10.93
CA LEU A 196 8.30 -6.93 11.43
C LEU A 196 8.42 -7.51 12.83
N LYS A 197 9.65 -7.81 13.31
CA LYS A 197 9.89 -8.22 14.70
C LYS A 197 9.45 -7.16 15.71
N ALA A 198 9.38 -5.89 15.30
CA ALA A 198 8.82 -4.81 16.13
C ALA A 198 7.39 -5.12 16.60
N ILE A 199 6.59 -5.82 15.79
CA ILE A 199 5.19 -6.15 16.12
C ILE A 199 5.12 -7.10 17.33
N ASN A 200 6.00 -8.10 17.43
CA ASN A 200 6.06 -8.99 18.60
C ASN A 200 6.51 -8.26 19.88
N ARG A 201 7.17 -7.11 19.73
CA ARG A 201 7.73 -6.37 20.86
C ARG A 201 6.85 -5.22 21.35
N VAL A 202 6.07 -4.63 20.45
CA VAL A 202 5.13 -3.55 20.77
C VAL A 202 3.73 -4.16 20.91
N PRO A 203 3.22 -4.35 22.14
CA PRO A 203 1.93 -5.00 22.36
C PRO A 203 0.77 -4.28 21.67
N SER A 204 0.82 -2.94 21.57
CA SER A 204 -0.18 -2.14 20.85
C SER A 204 -0.25 -2.49 19.35
N MET A 205 0.89 -2.75 18.70
CA MET A 205 0.93 -3.16 17.29
C MET A 205 0.42 -4.59 17.11
N ARG A 206 0.76 -5.49 18.04
CA ARG A 206 0.25 -6.87 18.05
C ARG A 206 -1.27 -6.91 18.11
N ILE A 207 -1.87 -6.11 19.00
CA ILE A 207 -3.32 -6.02 19.12
C ILE A 207 -3.90 -5.58 17.77
N LEU A 208 -3.42 -4.45 17.21
CA LEU A 208 -3.93 -3.92 15.95
C LEU A 208 -3.85 -4.94 14.79
N VAL A 209 -2.72 -5.63 14.62
CA VAL A 209 -2.54 -6.62 13.56
C VAL A 209 -3.42 -7.86 13.78
N ASN A 210 -3.55 -8.32 15.03
CA ASN A 210 -4.48 -9.41 15.34
C ASN A 210 -5.92 -9.03 15.00
N LEU A 211 -6.37 -7.82 15.37
CA LEU A 211 -7.70 -7.33 15.02
C LEU A 211 -7.89 -7.33 13.50
N LEU A 212 -6.90 -6.83 12.75
CA LEU A 212 -6.95 -6.82 11.29
C LEU A 212 -7.06 -8.25 10.72
N LEU A 213 -6.21 -9.18 11.17
CA LEU A 213 -6.23 -10.56 10.72
C LEU A 213 -7.53 -11.28 11.08
N ASP A 214 -8.14 -10.95 12.23
CA ASP A 214 -9.43 -11.50 12.65
C ASP A 214 -10.60 -11.02 11.76
N THR A 215 -10.47 -9.86 11.11
CA THR A 215 -11.47 -9.36 10.14
C THR A 215 -11.37 -10.02 8.75
N LEU A 216 -10.20 -10.56 8.37
CA LEU A 216 -9.95 -11.10 7.03
C LEU A 216 -10.89 -12.27 6.63
N PRO A 217 -11.21 -13.24 7.50
CA PRO A 217 -12.11 -14.34 7.14
C PRO A 217 -13.49 -13.87 6.69
N MET A 218 -14.00 -12.78 7.29
CA MET A 218 -15.32 -12.24 6.96
C MET A 218 -15.31 -11.48 5.63
N LEU A 219 -14.17 -10.89 5.27
CA LEU A 219 -13.93 -10.30 3.95
C LEU A 219 -13.92 -11.36 2.83
N GLY A 220 -13.64 -12.63 3.15
CA GLY A 220 -13.60 -13.74 2.19
C GLY A 220 -14.88 -13.88 1.35
N ASN A 221 -16.05 -13.64 1.95
CA ASN A 221 -17.33 -13.68 1.22
C ASN A 221 -17.45 -12.58 0.16
N VAL A 222 -16.98 -11.37 0.50
CA VAL A 222 -16.96 -10.22 -0.42
C VAL A 222 -15.94 -10.45 -1.53
N LEU A 223 -14.77 -11.00 -1.21
CA LEU A 223 -13.75 -11.34 -2.20
C LEU A 223 -14.24 -12.42 -3.18
N LEU A 224 -15.02 -13.38 -2.72
CA LEU A 224 -15.63 -14.40 -3.59
C LEU A 224 -16.65 -13.78 -4.55
N LEU A 225 -17.51 -12.86 -4.08
CA LEU A 225 -18.42 -12.12 -4.95
C LEU A 225 -17.64 -11.25 -5.97
N CYS A 226 -16.60 -10.57 -5.50
CA CYS A 226 -15.71 -9.76 -6.34
C CYS A 226 -15.06 -10.61 -7.45
N PHE A 227 -14.57 -11.80 -7.11
CA PHE A 227 -14.00 -12.73 -8.09
C PHE A 227 -14.99 -13.06 -9.22
N PHE A 228 -16.28 -13.28 -8.90
CA PHE A 228 -17.30 -13.51 -9.93
C PHE A 228 -17.52 -12.30 -10.83
N VAL A 229 -17.52 -11.08 -10.28
CA VAL A 229 -17.61 -9.85 -11.08
C VAL A 229 -16.42 -9.73 -12.03
N PHE A 230 -15.20 -9.93 -11.53
CA PHE A 230 -13.98 -9.95 -12.35
C PHE A 230 -14.05 -11.01 -13.46
N PHE A 231 -14.56 -12.19 -13.15
CA PHE A 231 -14.69 -13.27 -14.12
C PHE A 231 -15.69 -12.94 -15.22
N ILE A 232 -16.91 -12.49 -14.87
CA ILE A 232 -17.97 -12.18 -15.84
C ILE A 232 -17.55 -11.04 -16.75
N PHE A 233 -17.14 -9.90 -16.19
CA PHE A 233 -16.71 -8.74 -16.97
C PHE A 233 -15.42 -9.05 -17.74
N GLY A 234 -14.51 -9.83 -17.17
CA GLY A 234 -13.27 -10.28 -17.83
C GLY A 234 -13.54 -11.08 -19.08
N ILE A 235 -14.42 -12.09 -19.02
CA ILE A 235 -14.80 -12.89 -20.19
C ILE A 235 -15.51 -12.03 -21.23
N ILE A 236 -16.42 -11.15 -20.83
CA ILE A 236 -17.09 -10.23 -21.75
C ILE A 236 -16.05 -9.35 -22.46
N GLY A 237 -15.11 -8.76 -21.72
CA GLY A 237 -14.08 -7.90 -22.32
C GLY A 237 -13.14 -8.63 -23.27
N VAL A 238 -12.72 -9.85 -22.94
CA VAL A 238 -11.90 -10.68 -23.84
C VAL A 238 -12.66 -11.04 -25.11
N GLN A 239 -13.94 -11.40 -25.01
CA GLN A 239 -14.75 -11.76 -26.18
C GLN A 239 -15.05 -10.58 -27.10
N LEU A 240 -15.13 -9.36 -26.54
CA LEU A 240 -15.43 -8.16 -27.33
C LEU A 240 -14.18 -7.49 -27.92
N TRP A 241 -13.05 -7.48 -27.21
CA TRP A 241 -11.93 -6.59 -27.57
C TRP A 241 -10.55 -7.26 -27.66
N ALA A 242 -10.48 -8.59 -27.67
CA ALA A 242 -9.21 -9.28 -27.90
C ALA A 242 -8.57 -8.84 -29.22
N GLY A 243 -7.30 -8.42 -29.16
CA GLY A 243 -6.51 -7.98 -30.31
C GLY A 243 -6.79 -6.55 -30.80
N LEU A 244 -7.91 -5.91 -30.43
CA LEU A 244 -8.32 -4.62 -31.00
C LEU A 244 -7.40 -3.46 -30.58
N LEU A 245 -6.87 -3.47 -29.35
CA LEU A 245 -6.00 -2.40 -28.86
C LEU A 245 -4.62 -2.39 -29.55
N ARG A 246 -4.31 -3.41 -30.37
CA ARG A 246 -3.10 -3.49 -31.19
C ARG A 246 -3.25 -2.77 -32.52
N ASN A 247 -4.45 -2.33 -32.90
CA ASN A 247 -4.72 -1.73 -34.20
C ASN A 247 -3.96 -0.41 -34.37
N ARG A 248 -3.27 -0.25 -35.51
CA ARG A 248 -2.53 0.96 -35.90
C ARG A 248 -2.76 1.26 -37.37
N CYS A 249 -2.47 2.49 -37.78
CA CYS A 249 -2.56 2.91 -39.18
C CYS A 249 -1.22 2.68 -39.88
N PHE A 250 -1.22 1.79 -40.87
CA PHE A 250 -0.10 1.44 -41.71
C PHE A 250 -0.25 2.09 -43.09
N MET A 251 0.87 2.22 -43.79
CA MET A 251 0.89 2.55 -45.21
C MET A 251 0.48 1.32 -46.05
N GLU A 252 0.07 1.55 -47.29
CA GLU A 252 -0.18 0.47 -48.25
C GLU A 252 1.11 -0.32 -48.56
N GLU A 253 0.99 -1.62 -48.80
CA GLU A 253 2.16 -2.50 -49.06
C GLU A 253 2.97 -2.11 -50.29
N ASN A 254 2.34 -1.48 -51.28
CA ASN A 254 2.98 -1.02 -52.51
C ASN A 254 3.57 0.40 -52.40
N PHE A 255 3.54 1.00 -51.21
CA PHE A 255 4.04 2.35 -51.01
C PHE A 255 5.57 2.35 -50.90
N THR A 256 6.25 2.77 -51.98
CA THR A 256 7.71 2.93 -51.99
C THR A 256 8.11 4.39 -51.97
N VAL A 257 8.92 4.81 -51.01
CA VAL A 257 9.53 6.15 -50.99
C VAL A 257 10.91 6.07 -51.63
N GLN A 258 11.14 6.82 -52.70
CA GLN A 258 12.46 7.05 -53.30
C GLN A 258 13.21 8.15 -52.53
N GLY A 259 14.48 7.91 -52.18
CA GLY A 259 15.35 8.83 -51.43
C GLY A 259 15.78 8.30 -50.06
N ASP A 260 16.54 9.09 -49.29
CA ASP A 260 17.07 8.75 -47.95
C ASP A 260 16.05 8.95 -46.81
N ILE A 261 14.75 8.87 -47.08
CA ILE A 261 13.68 9.12 -46.08
C ILE A 261 13.30 7.82 -45.38
N ILE A 262 13.52 7.75 -44.06
CA ILE A 262 13.13 6.61 -43.22
C ILE A 262 11.86 6.97 -42.46
N LEU A 263 10.74 6.37 -42.86
CA LEU A 263 9.44 6.52 -42.18
C LEU A 263 9.17 5.29 -41.30
N PRO A 264 8.55 5.46 -40.12
CA PRO A 264 8.12 4.33 -39.31
C PRO A 264 7.05 3.50 -40.05
N PRO A 265 6.94 2.20 -39.78
CA PRO A 265 5.99 1.32 -40.49
C PRO A 265 4.52 1.64 -40.23
N TYR A 266 4.21 2.34 -39.13
CA TYR A 266 2.88 2.79 -38.77
C TYR A 266 2.94 4.19 -38.16
N TYR A 267 1.82 4.91 -38.17
CA TYR A 267 1.72 6.25 -37.61
C TYR A 267 2.02 6.26 -36.10
N GLN A 268 3.00 7.04 -35.70
CA GLN A 268 3.37 7.29 -34.31
C GLN A 268 3.15 8.78 -34.03
N PRO A 269 2.36 9.14 -33.00
CA PRO A 269 2.29 10.52 -32.51
C PRO A 269 3.68 11.00 -32.05
N GLU A 270 3.91 12.31 -32.03
CA GLU A 270 5.18 12.89 -31.55
C GLU A 270 5.51 12.47 -30.10
N GLU A 271 6.82 12.40 -29.82
CA GLU A 271 7.53 11.55 -28.82
C GLU A 271 7.14 11.64 -27.33
N ASP A 272 6.15 12.43 -26.92
CA ASP A 272 5.86 12.69 -25.48
C ASP A 272 4.63 11.99 -24.89
N ASP A 273 3.76 11.35 -25.70
CA ASP A 273 2.49 10.83 -25.17
C ASP A 273 2.42 9.30 -25.13
N GLU A 274 2.21 8.77 -23.92
CA GLU A 274 1.91 7.37 -23.61
C GLU A 274 0.65 6.82 -24.32
N MET A 275 -0.02 7.65 -25.12
CA MET A 275 -1.29 7.39 -25.79
C MET A 275 -1.10 7.08 -27.28
N PRO A 276 -1.17 5.81 -27.69
CA PRO A 276 -1.09 5.45 -29.11
C PRO A 276 -2.34 5.85 -29.88
N PHE A 277 -2.18 6.17 -31.17
CA PHE A 277 -3.31 6.31 -32.09
C PHE A 277 -3.84 4.92 -32.47
N ILE A 278 -5.03 4.56 -31.97
CA ILE A 278 -5.69 3.28 -32.24
C ILE A 278 -6.81 3.49 -33.24
N CYS A 279 -6.82 2.71 -34.31
CA CYS A 279 -7.82 2.79 -35.37
C CYS A 279 -8.86 1.67 -35.29
N SER A 280 -10.04 1.94 -35.82
CA SER A 280 -11.09 0.96 -36.09
C SER A 280 -10.81 0.17 -37.36
N LEU A 281 -11.02 -1.15 -37.32
CA LEU A 281 -11.02 -1.97 -38.53
C LEU A 281 -12.28 -1.68 -39.35
N SER A 282 -12.27 -2.03 -40.64
CA SER A 282 -13.37 -1.73 -41.58
C SER A 282 -14.69 -2.45 -41.27
N GLY A 283 -14.67 -3.47 -40.39
CA GLY A 283 -15.86 -4.17 -39.91
C GLY A 283 -16.42 -3.64 -38.59
N ASP A 284 -15.67 -2.78 -37.91
CA ASP A 284 -16.01 -2.23 -36.61
C ASP A 284 -16.54 -0.80 -36.74
N ASN A 285 -17.32 -0.34 -35.77
CA ASN A 285 -17.91 1.00 -35.74
C ASN A 285 -17.16 1.91 -34.75
N GLY A 286 -15.85 1.77 -34.65
CA GLY A 286 -15.00 2.55 -33.77
C GLY A 286 -15.00 4.04 -34.17
N ILE A 287 -14.70 4.90 -33.20
CA ILE A 287 -14.75 6.35 -33.41
C ILE A 287 -13.60 6.83 -34.29
N MET A 288 -12.42 6.21 -34.16
CA MET A 288 -11.20 6.69 -34.80
C MET A 288 -10.90 5.91 -36.08
N GLY A 289 -10.80 6.63 -37.20
CA GLY A 289 -10.34 6.08 -38.47
C GLY A 289 -8.97 6.61 -38.86
N CYS A 290 -8.25 5.89 -39.73
CA CYS A 290 -6.95 6.35 -40.24
C CYS A 290 -7.04 7.63 -41.08
N HIS A 291 -8.23 8.03 -41.52
CA HIS A 291 -8.47 9.31 -42.18
C HIS A 291 -8.50 10.51 -41.22
N GLU A 292 -8.55 10.27 -39.91
CA GLU A 292 -8.58 11.32 -38.89
C GLU A 292 -7.19 11.68 -38.36
N ILE A 293 -6.13 11.07 -38.92
CA ILE A 293 -4.74 11.37 -38.55
C ILE A 293 -4.46 12.85 -38.87
N PRO A 294 -3.94 13.63 -37.91
CA PRO A 294 -3.64 15.03 -38.15
C PRO A 294 -2.49 15.19 -39.17
N PRO A 295 -2.53 16.24 -40.01
CA PRO A 295 -1.44 16.55 -40.91
C PRO A 295 -0.14 16.77 -40.13
N LEU A 296 0.98 16.33 -40.70
CA LEU A 296 2.31 16.50 -40.10
C LEU A 296 2.58 17.98 -39.85
N LYS A 297 3.10 18.31 -38.66
CA LYS A 297 3.47 19.68 -38.30
C LYS A 297 4.98 19.78 -38.17
N GLU A 298 5.60 20.70 -38.90
CA GLU A 298 7.02 20.99 -38.76
C GLU A 298 7.18 22.44 -38.29
N ARG A 299 7.87 22.64 -37.15
CA ARG A 299 8.07 23.97 -36.53
C ARG A 299 6.75 24.75 -36.33
N GLY A 300 5.67 24.04 -35.99
CA GLY A 300 4.34 24.61 -35.75
C GLY A 300 3.52 24.93 -37.00
N HIS A 301 4.02 24.64 -38.21
CA HIS A 301 3.30 24.82 -39.47
C HIS A 301 2.82 23.47 -40.01
N GLU A 302 1.59 23.43 -40.53
CA GLU A 302 1.04 22.23 -41.17
C GLU A 302 1.70 22.01 -42.53
N CYS A 303 2.25 20.81 -42.72
CA CYS A 303 2.75 20.36 -44.01
C CYS A 303 1.54 20.08 -44.92
N CYS A 304 1.58 20.63 -46.12
CA CYS A 304 0.48 20.50 -47.09
C CYS A 304 0.89 19.83 -48.40
N LEU A 305 2.20 19.61 -48.62
CA LEU A 305 2.69 19.03 -49.85
C LEU A 305 2.50 17.52 -49.86
N ASP A 306 2.27 16.96 -51.05
CA ASP A 306 2.25 15.52 -51.26
C ASP A 306 3.62 14.99 -51.73
N LYS A 307 3.70 13.68 -51.92
CA LYS A 307 4.89 12.95 -52.39
C LYS A 307 5.25 13.27 -53.84
N ASP A 308 4.28 13.57 -54.69
CA ASP A 308 4.53 13.84 -56.11
C ASP A 308 5.11 15.25 -56.28
N ASP A 309 4.60 16.22 -55.52
CA ASP A 309 5.18 17.55 -55.35
C ASP A 309 6.63 17.44 -54.87
N TYR A 310 6.91 16.58 -53.89
CA TYR A 310 8.27 16.34 -53.42
C TYR A 310 9.21 15.89 -54.54
N TYR A 311 8.83 14.90 -55.36
CA TYR A 311 9.65 14.45 -56.47
C TYR A 311 9.77 15.48 -57.59
N TYR A 312 8.70 16.21 -57.88
CA TYR A 312 8.71 17.28 -58.86
C TYR A 312 9.68 18.40 -58.45
N TYR A 313 9.61 18.88 -57.21
CA TYR A 313 10.52 19.91 -56.73
C TYR A 313 11.96 19.42 -56.61
N ASN A 314 12.18 18.16 -56.18
CA ASN A 314 13.52 17.58 -56.07
C ASN A 314 14.17 17.35 -57.45
N SER A 315 13.39 17.06 -58.49
CA SER A 315 13.89 16.90 -59.86
C SER A 315 14.08 18.22 -60.63
N VAL A 316 13.30 19.26 -60.31
CA VAL A 316 13.29 20.55 -61.04
C VAL A 316 14.12 21.65 -60.37
N ARG A 317 14.22 21.67 -59.04
CA ARG A 317 15.00 22.66 -58.27
C ARG A 317 16.00 21.94 -57.37
N GLN A 318 17.26 21.93 -57.78
CA GLN A 318 18.40 21.49 -56.95
C GLN A 318 18.63 22.33 -55.67
N GLU A 319 17.76 23.31 -55.35
CA GLU A 319 17.82 24.11 -54.12
C GLU A 319 16.53 23.92 -53.31
N PHE A 320 16.50 22.84 -52.52
CA PHE A 320 15.45 22.52 -51.54
C PHE A 320 15.61 23.33 -50.24
N ASN A 321 15.93 24.63 -50.36
CA ASN A 321 16.27 25.48 -49.21
C ASN A 321 15.31 26.66 -49.05
N ILE A 322 14.03 26.45 -49.37
CA ILE A 322 12.96 27.37 -48.98
C ILE A 322 12.39 26.89 -47.65
N SER A 323 12.78 27.58 -46.58
CA SER A 323 12.25 27.44 -45.24
C SER A 323 10.71 27.44 -45.25
N GLY A 324 10.09 26.30 -44.95
CA GLY A 324 8.62 26.19 -44.74
C GLY A 324 7.84 25.34 -45.74
N MET A 325 8.49 24.64 -46.67
CA MET A 325 7.84 23.67 -47.55
C MET A 325 8.14 22.25 -47.05
N CYS A 326 7.17 21.61 -46.40
CA CYS A 326 7.30 20.25 -45.88
C CYS A 326 6.18 19.32 -46.42
N VAL A 327 6.50 18.03 -46.54
CA VAL A 327 5.61 17.00 -47.08
C VAL A 327 4.79 16.39 -45.96
N ASN A 328 3.48 16.30 -46.15
CA ASN A 328 2.62 15.61 -45.19
C ASN A 328 2.67 14.10 -45.41
N TRP A 329 3.61 13.42 -44.75
CA TRP A 329 3.68 11.95 -44.83
C TRP A 329 2.54 11.26 -44.09
N ASN A 330 1.88 11.94 -43.15
CA ASN A 330 0.82 11.35 -42.32
C ASN A 330 -0.40 10.90 -43.16
N GLN A 331 -0.65 11.55 -44.30
CA GLN A 331 -1.77 11.23 -45.18
C GLN A 331 -1.68 9.83 -45.81
N TYR A 332 -0.49 9.22 -45.83
CA TYR A 332 -0.28 7.90 -46.43
C TYR A 332 -0.52 6.74 -45.46
N TYR A 333 -0.72 6.99 -44.16
CA TYR A 333 -1.12 5.98 -43.20
C TYR A 333 -2.64 5.79 -43.24
N ASN A 334 -3.17 5.25 -44.33
CA ASN A 334 -4.62 5.15 -44.58
C ASN A 334 -5.20 3.76 -44.25
N VAL A 335 -4.37 2.73 -44.02
CA VAL A 335 -4.83 1.35 -43.79
C VAL A 335 -4.76 0.96 -42.32
N CYS A 336 -5.90 0.71 -41.69
CA CYS A 336 -5.92 0.16 -40.33
C CYS A 336 -5.60 -1.34 -40.34
N ARG A 337 -4.60 -1.77 -39.57
CA ARG A 337 -4.26 -3.20 -39.38
C ARG A 337 -3.88 -3.47 -37.93
N THR A 338 -4.02 -4.72 -37.51
CA THR A 338 -3.60 -5.18 -36.19
C THR A 338 -2.07 -5.26 -36.13
N GLY A 339 -1.45 -4.46 -35.25
CA GLY A 339 -0.02 -4.47 -35.01
C GLY A 339 0.42 -5.50 -33.95
N ASN A 340 1.67 -5.36 -33.51
CA ASN A 340 2.30 -6.32 -32.59
C ASN A 340 2.32 -5.85 -31.12
N ALA A 341 2.08 -4.56 -30.87
CA ALA A 341 2.24 -3.96 -29.55
C ALA A 341 0.94 -3.36 -29.03
N ASN A 342 0.66 -3.62 -27.76
CA ASN A 342 -0.44 -3.04 -27.00
C ASN A 342 -0.01 -1.71 -26.33
N PRO A 343 -0.95 -0.83 -25.95
CA PRO A 343 -0.67 0.40 -25.21
C PRO A 343 0.07 0.18 -23.88
N HIS A 344 0.71 1.22 -23.35
CA HIS A 344 1.46 1.20 -22.08
C HIS A 344 2.42 0.01 -21.95
N LYS A 345 3.29 -0.20 -22.95
CA LYS A 345 4.28 -1.30 -23.00
C LYS A 345 3.64 -2.69 -22.89
N GLY A 346 2.37 -2.81 -23.30
CA GLY A 346 1.62 -4.06 -23.29
C GLY A 346 0.88 -4.38 -21.99
N ALA A 347 0.86 -3.47 -21.01
CA ALA A 347 0.14 -3.67 -19.76
C ALA A 347 -1.40 -3.65 -19.94
N ILE A 348 -1.91 -2.84 -20.86
CA ILE A 348 -3.35 -2.64 -21.07
C ILE A 348 -3.81 -3.38 -22.33
N ASN A 349 -4.53 -4.49 -22.17
CA ASN A 349 -5.16 -5.24 -23.27
C ASN A 349 -6.24 -6.21 -22.76
N PHE A 350 -7.02 -6.75 -23.69
CA PHE A 350 -8.05 -7.77 -23.44
C PHE A 350 -7.73 -9.09 -24.15
N ASP A 351 -6.44 -9.36 -24.44
CA ASP A 351 -6.04 -10.53 -25.23
C ASP A 351 -6.14 -11.83 -24.43
N ASN A 352 -6.04 -11.73 -23.09
CA ASN A 352 -6.15 -12.85 -22.16
C ASN A 352 -6.92 -12.42 -20.90
N ILE A 353 -7.50 -13.40 -20.20
CA ILE A 353 -8.26 -13.14 -18.98
C ILE A 353 -7.44 -12.46 -17.88
N GLY A 354 -6.14 -12.77 -17.77
CA GLY A 354 -5.25 -12.14 -16.78
C GLY A 354 -5.03 -10.65 -17.03
N TYR A 355 -4.78 -10.24 -18.28
CA TYR A 355 -4.66 -8.82 -18.63
C TYR A 355 -6.00 -8.09 -18.52
N ALA A 356 -7.10 -8.75 -18.90
CA ALA A 356 -8.44 -8.21 -18.69
C ALA A 356 -8.73 -7.95 -17.20
N TRP A 357 -8.27 -8.81 -16.28
CA TRP A 357 -8.40 -8.57 -14.84
C TRP A 357 -7.56 -7.40 -14.34
N ILE A 358 -6.36 -7.19 -14.86
CA ILE A 358 -5.55 -6.00 -14.53
C ILE A 358 -6.30 -4.73 -14.95
N VAL A 359 -6.85 -4.72 -16.16
CA VAL A 359 -7.65 -3.60 -16.67
C VAL A 359 -8.90 -3.38 -15.84
N ILE A 360 -9.64 -4.44 -15.51
CA ILE A 360 -10.85 -4.35 -14.67
C ILE A 360 -10.51 -3.83 -13.27
N PHE A 361 -9.42 -4.30 -12.68
CA PHE A 361 -8.94 -3.79 -11.39
C PHE A 361 -8.70 -2.28 -11.45
N GLN A 362 -7.97 -1.82 -12.46
CA GLN A 362 -7.69 -0.40 -12.68
C GLN A 362 -8.98 0.43 -12.91
N VAL A 363 -9.98 -0.13 -13.62
CA VAL A 363 -11.28 0.54 -13.79
C VAL A 363 -12.04 0.66 -12.46
N ILE A 364 -12.02 -0.39 -11.63
CA ILE A 364 -12.72 -0.41 -10.35
C ILE A 364 -12.08 0.53 -9.32
N THR A 365 -10.76 0.74 -9.38
CA THR A 365 -10.06 1.75 -8.55
C THR A 365 -10.31 3.18 -9.01
N LEU A 366 -11.03 3.38 -10.12
CA LEU A 366 -11.37 4.69 -10.71
C LEU A 366 -10.15 5.51 -11.15
N GLU A 367 -9.02 4.85 -11.48
CA GLU A 367 -7.80 5.51 -11.92
C GLU A 367 -7.49 5.16 -13.39
N GLY A 368 -7.32 6.16 -14.26
CA GLY A 368 -6.99 5.94 -15.68
C GLY A 368 -8.07 5.21 -16.51
N TRP A 369 -9.25 4.94 -15.95
CA TRP A 369 -10.32 4.17 -16.61
C TRP A 369 -10.88 4.86 -17.87
N VAL A 370 -10.84 6.20 -17.91
CA VAL A 370 -11.35 7.00 -19.02
C VAL A 370 -10.52 6.77 -20.28
N GLU A 371 -9.20 6.66 -20.16
CA GLU A 371 -8.29 6.39 -21.27
C GLU A 371 -8.54 5.01 -21.87
N ILE A 372 -8.69 4.00 -21.02
CA ILE A 372 -9.00 2.63 -21.43
C ILE A 372 -10.34 2.56 -22.17
N MET A 373 -11.35 3.27 -21.65
CA MET A 373 -12.65 3.38 -22.30
C MET A 373 -12.51 4.03 -23.68
N TYR A 374 -11.74 5.12 -23.80
CA TYR A 374 -11.51 5.78 -25.08
C TYR A 374 -10.77 4.89 -26.08
N TYR A 375 -9.75 4.14 -25.66
CA TYR A 375 -9.09 3.17 -26.56
C TYR A 375 -10.07 2.15 -27.15
N VAL A 376 -10.97 1.63 -26.31
CA VAL A 376 -11.98 0.64 -26.72
C VAL A 376 -13.07 1.28 -27.59
N MET A 377 -13.43 2.53 -27.32
CA MET A 377 -14.39 3.29 -28.14
C MET A 377 -13.82 3.64 -29.51
N ASP A 378 -12.55 4.05 -29.55
CA ASP A 378 -11.83 4.42 -30.75
C ASP A 378 -11.65 3.20 -31.68
N ALA A 379 -11.42 2.00 -31.11
CA ALA A 379 -11.18 0.77 -31.87
C ALA A 379 -12.44 -0.01 -32.30
N HIS A 380 -13.51 -0.04 -31.50
CA HIS A 380 -14.65 -0.96 -31.71
C HIS A 380 -16.01 -0.28 -31.87
N SER A 381 -16.42 0.54 -30.89
CA SER A 381 -17.72 1.22 -30.92
C SER A 381 -17.86 2.28 -29.84
N PHE A 382 -18.55 3.38 -30.16
CA PHE A 382 -18.98 4.38 -29.18
C PHE A 382 -19.76 3.77 -28.01
N TYR A 383 -20.63 2.78 -28.23
CA TYR A 383 -21.51 2.21 -27.20
C TYR A 383 -20.79 1.41 -26.11
N ASN A 384 -19.49 1.14 -26.26
CA ASN A 384 -18.70 0.43 -25.26
C ASN A 384 -18.67 1.16 -23.89
N PHE A 385 -18.97 2.47 -23.83
CA PHE A 385 -19.08 3.20 -22.56
C PHE A 385 -20.04 2.51 -21.57
N ILE A 386 -21.10 1.84 -22.06
CA ILE A 386 -22.09 1.15 -21.22
C ILE A 386 -21.43 0.08 -20.36
N TYR A 387 -20.49 -0.68 -20.94
CA TYR A 387 -19.74 -1.69 -20.19
C TYR A 387 -18.95 -1.06 -19.03
N PHE A 388 -18.24 0.05 -19.28
CA PHE A 388 -17.42 0.70 -18.26
C PHE A 388 -18.29 1.33 -17.16
N ILE A 389 -19.41 1.97 -17.52
CA ILE A 389 -20.34 2.53 -16.54
C ILE A 389 -20.98 1.43 -15.68
N LEU A 390 -21.41 0.31 -16.28
CA LEU A 390 -21.92 -0.83 -15.52
C LEU A 390 -20.85 -1.44 -14.62
N LEU A 391 -19.62 -1.60 -15.11
CA LEU A 391 -18.50 -2.11 -14.34
C LEU A 391 -18.17 -1.19 -13.15
N ILE A 392 -18.22 0.13 -13.32
CA ILE A 392 -17.99 1.09 -12.25
C ILE A 392 -19.12 1.02 -11.22
N ILE A 393 -20.38 1.05 -11.65
CA ILE A 393 -21.52 0.99 -10.72
C ILE A 393 -21.48 -0.30 -9.91
N VAL A 394 -21.32 -1.44 -10.59
CA VAL A 394 -21.30 -2.77 -9.96
C VAL A 394 -20.02 -2.95 -9.14
N GLY A 395 -18.86 -2.73 -9.75
CA GLY A 395 -17.55 -2.99 -9.16
C GLY A 395 -17.15 -2.01 -8.06
N SER A 396 -17.41 -0.71 -8.21
CA SER A 396 -17.12 0.30 -7.18
C SER A 396 -18.05 0.16 -5.97
N PHE A 397 -19.34 -0.14 -6.21
CA PHE A 397 -20.28 -0.46 -5.13
C PHE A 397 -19.83 -1.70 -4.36
N PHE A 398 -19.41 -2.76 -5.04
CA PHE A 398 -18.98 -3.97 -4.36
C PHE A 398 -17.60 -3.87 -3.70
N MET A 399 -16.63 -3.20 -4.31
CA MET A 399 -15.30 -3.11 -3.72
C MET A 399 -15.25 -2.12 -2.55
N ILE A 400 -15.61 -0.85 -2.77
CA ILE A 400 -15.37 0.18 -1.76
C ILE A 400 -16.46 0.14 -0.70
N ASN A 401 -17.74 0.11 -1.09
CA ASN A 401 -18.82 0.21 -0.11
C ASN A 401 -18.98 -1.05 0.74
N LEU A 402 -18.89 -2.26 0.15
CA LEU A 402 -18.95 -3.48 0.96
C LEU A 402 -17.71 -3.65 1.84
N CYS A 403 -16.52 -3.33 1.34
CA CYS A 403 -15.30 -3.41 2.16
C CYS A 403 -15.39 -2.45 3.35
N LEU A 404 -15.84 -1.20 3.13
CA LEU A 404 -16.06 -0.25 4.23
C LEU A 404 -17.11 -0.73 5.23
N VAL A 405 -18.24 -1.28 4.77
CA VAL A 405 -19.28 -1.81 5.66
C VAL A 405 -18.76 -3.01 6.46
N VAL A 406 -18.06 -3.95 5.83
CA VAL A 406 -17.48 -5.10 6.51
C VAL A 406 -16.42 -4.66 7.52
N ILE A 407 -15.51 -3.76 7.15
CA ILE A 407 -14.49 -3.25 8.08
C ILE A 407 -15.15 -2.51 9.24
N ALA A 408 -16.15 -1.65 8.99
CA ALA A 408 -16.84 -0.89 10.03
C ALA A 408 -17.62 -1.79 10.99
N THR A 409 -18.37 -2.76 10.47
CA THR A 409 -19.09 -3.75 11.29
C THR A 409 -18.11 -4.58 12.11
N GLN A 410 -17.02 -5.06 11.51
CA GLN A 410 -16.01 -5.84 12.22
C GLN A 410 -15.26 -5.03 13.27
N PHE A 411 -14.89 -3.80 12.97
CA PHE A 411 -14.26 -2.91 13.93
C PHE A 411 -15.21 -2.62 15.11
N SER A 412 -16.50 -2.41 14.83
CA SER A 412 -17.53 -2.23 15.86
C SER A 412 -17.71 -3.48 16.73
N GLU A 413 -17.90 -4.66 16.13
CA GLU A 413 -18.08 -5.93 16.84
C GLU A 413 -16.84 -6.29 17.68
N THR A 414 -15.65 -6.08 17.12
CA THR A 414 -14.38 -6.32 17.81
C THR A 414 -14.22 -5.39 19.00
N LYS A 415 -14.50 -4.09 18.83
CA LYS A 415 -14.47 -3.10 19.91
C LYS A 415 -15.47 -3.44 21.00
N GLN A 416 -16.69 -3.88 20.65
CA GLN A 416 -17.70 -4.32 21.59
C GLN A 416 -17.26 -5.57 22.37
N ARG A 417 -16.68 -6.57 21.68
CA ARG A 417 -16.16 -7.80 22.31
C ARG A 417 -15.06 -7.48 23.33
N GLU A 418 -14.10 -6.64 22.95
CA GLU A 418 -13.03 -6.20 23.87
C GLU A 418 -13.59 -5.39 25.04
N HIS A 419 -14.57 -4.52 24.81
CA HIS A 419 -15.23 -3.76 25.87
C HIS A 419 -15.97 -4.68 26.87
N GLN A 420 -16.67 -5.71 26.37
CA GLN A 420 -17.34 -6.71 27.22
C GLN A 420 -16.34 -7.50 28.06
N LEU A 421 -15.24 -7.96 27.46
CA LEU A 421 -14.16 -8.65 28.18
C LEU A 421 -13.57 -7.76 29.29
N MET A 422 -13.36 -6.48 29.00
CA MET A 422 -12.86 -5.52 30.00
C MET A 422 -13.85 -5.34 31.17
N GLN A 423 -15.16 -5.30 30.89
CA GLN A 423 -16.20 -5.22 31.93
C GLN A 423 -16.27 -6.51 32.77
N GLU A 424 -16.20 -7.69 32.14
CA GLU A 424 -16.17 -8.96 32.86
C GLU A 424 -14.93 -9.08 33.76
N GLN A 425 -13.76 -8.63 33.30
CA GLN A 425 -12.55 -8.58 34.12
C GLN A 425 -12.76 -7.65 35.31
N ARG A 426 -13.28 -6.43 35.11
CA ARG A 426 -13.60 -5.49 36.20
C ARG A 426 -14.56 -6.12 37.21
N ALA A 427 -15.63 -6.78 36.75
CA ALA A 427 -16.59 -7.45 37.61
C ALA A 427 -15.94 -8.61 38.40
N ARG A 428 -15.07 -9.40 37.76
CA ARG A 428 -14.31 -10.45 38.46
C ARG A 428 -13.38 -9.88 39.52
N TYR A 429 -12.64 -8.80 39.24
CA TYR A 429 -11.79 -8.13 40.22
C TYR A 429 -12.60 -7.63 41.42
N LEU A 430 -13.76 -7.01 41.19
CA LEU A 430 -14.63 -6.53 42.26
C LEU A 430 -15.24 -7.68 43.08
N SER A 431 -15.59 -8.80 42.45
CA SER A 431 -16.12 -9.98 43.12
C SER A 431 -15.05 -10.83 43.84
N SER A 432 -13.79 -10.70 43.46
CA SER A 432 -12.66 -11.48 43.99
C SER A 432 -12.01 -10.78 45.17
N SER A 433 -12.77 -10.55 46.24
CA SER A 433 -12.28 -9.97 47.50
C SER A 433 -11.56 -10.99 48.40
N THR A 434 -11.29 -12.22 47.94
CA THR A 434 -10.59 -13.25 48.73
C THR A 434 -9.35 -13.75 47.97
N VAL A 435 -8.17 -13.42 48.49
CA VAL A 435 -6.86 -13.70 47.89
C VAL A 435 -6.55 -15.22 47.93
N ALA A 436 -5.92 -15.70 46.84
CA ALA A 436 -5.15 -16.94 46.72
C ALA A 436 -5.88 -18.28 46.92
N SER A 437 -6.33 -18.94 45.85
CA SER A 437 -6.40 -20.43 45.81
C SER A 437 -6.80 -21.04 44.47
N TYR A 438 -6.26 -20.59 43.33
CA TYR A 438 -6.23 -21.44 42.13
C TYR A 438 -4.89 -21.16 41.44
N MET A 439 -3.82 -21.88 41.78
CA MET A 439 -3.34 -22.98 40.94
C MET A 439 -3.63 -22.71 39.47
N GLU A 440 -2.79 -21.88 38.84
CA GLU A 440 -2.66 -21.95 37.39
C GLU A 440 -2.10 -23.34 37.03
N PRO A 441 -2.68 -24.02 36.03
CA PRO A 441 -2.32 -25.39 35.70
C PRO A 441 -0.95 -25.46 35.03
N GLY A 442 -0.02 -26.13 35.74
CA GLY A 442 1.08 -26.92 35.19
C GLY A 442 2.01 -26.17 34.26
N ASP A 443 2.97 -25.46 34.83
CA ASP A 443 4.13 -24.99 34.09
C ASP A 443 5.15 -26.12 33.88
N CYS A 444 5.53 -26.30 32.62
CA CYS A 444 6.61 -27.15 32.09
C CYS A 444 7.95 -27.02 32.86
N TYR A 445 8.09 -25.98 33.68
CA TYR A 445 9.26 -25.69 34.50
C TYR A 445 9.49 -26.66 35.67
N GLU A 446 8.43 -27.29 36.23
CA GLU A 446 8.56 -28.25 37.34
C GLU A 446 9.40 -29.49 36.93
N GLU A 447 9.23 -29.99 35.71
CA GLU A 447 9.99 -31.16 35.21
C GLU A 447 11.46 -30.83 34.88
N ILE A 448 11.73 -29.63 34.38
CA ILE A 448 13.09 -29.18 34.04
C ILE A 448 13.89 -28.90 35.33
N PHE A 449 13.25 -28.36 36.37
CA PHE A 449 13.91 -28.12 37.66
C PHE A 449 14.30 -29.43 38.35
N GLN A 450 13.52 -30.50 38.18
CA GLN A 450 13.90 -31.84 38.65
C GLN A 450 15.11 -32.41 37.88
N TYR A 451 15.22 -32.16 36.57
CA TYR A 451 16.36 -32.59 35.76
C TYR A 451 17.66 -31.82 36.08
N ILE A 452 17.58 -30.52 36.35
CA ILE A 452 18.73 -29.66 36.68
C ILE A 452 19.17 -29.82 38.14
N SER A 453 18.24 -30.11 39.06
CA SER A 453 18.57 -30.37 40.47
C SER A 453 19.24 -31.73 40.71
N GLY A 454 19.20 -32.66 39.75
CA GLY A 454 19.92 -33.94 39.82
C GLY A 454 21.44 -33.78 39.92
N PRO A 455 22.10 -33.12 38.95
CA PRO A 455 23.53 -32.85 39.00
C PRO A 455 23.93 -31.93 40.16
N LEU A 456 23.09 -30.96 40.52
CA LEU A 456 23.36 -29.99 41.58
C LEU A 456 23.34 -30.63 42.99
N ARG A 457 22.54 -31.69 43.18
CA ARG A 457 22.45 -32.45 44.43
C ARG A 457 23.71 -33.27 44.73
N ALA A 458 24.55 -33.52 43.72
CA ALA A 458 25.83 -34.22 43.85
C ALA A 458 27.02 -33.32 44.25
N LEU A 459 26.89 -31.99 44.09
CA LEU A 459 27.99 -31.02 44.26
C LEU A 459 27.85 -30.12 45.49
N LEU A 460 26.71 -30.12 46.19
CA LEU A 460 26.49 -29.28 47.38
C LEU A 460 26.50 -30.09 48.69
N PRO A 461 27.17 -29.59 49.75
CA PRO A 461 27.09 -30.17 51.09
C PRO A 461 25.64 -30.19 51.60
N LYS A 462 25.19 -31.32 52.18
CA LYS A 462 23.82 -31.56 52.69
C LYS A 462 23.31 -30.52 53.71
N GLN A 463 24.18 -29.67 54.26
CA GLN A 463 23.83 -28.64 55.23
C GLN A 463 23.31 -27.32 54.61
N LEU A 464 23.59 -27.03 53.33
CA LEU A 464 23.32 -25.69 52.74
C LEU A 464 21.93 -25.57 52.08
N LEU A 465 21.34 -26.70 51.68
CA LEU A 465 20.04 -26.76 50.99
C LEU A 465 18.82 -26.33 51.85
N PRO A 466 18.76 -26.64 53.17
CA PRO A 466 17.69 -26.13 54.02
C PRO A 466 17.80 -24.61 54.26
N ASP A 467 19.01 -24.06 54.30
CA ASP A 467 19.25 -22.62 54.53
C ASP A 467 18.96 -21.78 53.28
N LEU A 468 19.30 -22.27 52.09
CA LEU A 468 18.89 -21.67 50.81
C LEU A 468 17.37 -21.68 50.62
N LYS A 469 16.68 -22.75 51.04
CA LYS A 469 15.21 -22.78 51.08
C LYS A 469 14.62 -21.81 52.11
N ARG A 470 15.33 -21.59 53.24
CA ARG A 470 14.88 -20.67 54.29
C ARG A 470 15.09 -19.21 53.89
N GLU A 471 16.16 -18.88 53.16
CA GLU A 471 16.37 -17.55 52.59
C GLU A 471 15.45 -17.28 51.40
N ALA A 472 15.26 -18.23 50.48
CA ALA A 472 14.30 -18.08 49.38
C ALA A 472 12.87 -17.82 49.90
N LYS A 473 12.46 -18.51 50.97
CA LYS A 473 11.17 -18.31 51.63
C LYS A 473 11.10 -16.99 52.42
N ARG A 474 12.23 -16.44 52.87
CA ARG A 474 12.30 -15.13 53.54
C ARG A 474 12.22 -13.99 52.52
N VAL A 475 12.73 -14.20 51.30
CA VAL A 475 12.66 -13.26 50.17
C VAL A 475 11.28 -13.29 49.48
N GLU A 476 10.52 -14.40 49.58
CA GLU A 476 9.12 -14.47 49.11
C GLU A 476 8.10 -13.75 50.03
N LEU A 477 8.46 -13.48 51.28
CA LEU A 477 7.59 -12.86 52.30
C LEU A 477 7.83 -11.35 52.49
N GLN A 478 8.72 -10.75 51.70
CA GLN A 478 8.94 -9.30 51.56
C GLN A 478 8.63 -8.87 50.13
#